data_AF-A0A951WMU9-F1
#
_entry.id   AF-A0A951WMU9-F1
#
_cell.length_a   1.000
_cell.length_b   1.000
_cell.length_c   1.000
_cell.angle_alpha   90.00
_cell.angle_beta   90.00
_cell.angle_gamma   90.00
#
_symmetry.space_group_name_H-M   'P 1'
#
loop_
_entity.id
_entity.type
_entity.pdbx_description
1 polymer ?
#
loop_
_entity_poly.entity_id
_entity_poly.type
_entity_poly.pdbx_seq_one_letter_code
_entity_poly.pdbx_strand_id
1 'polypeptide(L)'
;MKLKSNEIEIIRVYDAPVKLVWEAWTDLKHVEKWWGPRGFTLTTKSKDFSPGGKWIYTMHGPDGTDYPNIATYHEIIPYEKLVYDHGGNEDRPKLFSVIVSFKEDRGKTVMCMRTILPTAEEAKTMMQFIRQANGTSTWDRLGEFLIEKTQNRAVFCISRLFTADKNRVVEAFSNTEKRESWLLPEESGLSVLDCDFQKSDRALWTVKLKGMKFKARASIHFVAMDSMETRI
;
A
#
# COMPACT_ATOMS: atom_id res chain seq x y z
N MET A 1 -7.59 -18.49 8.82
CA MET A 1 -8.86 -18.06 9.46
C MET A 1 -9.56 -17.12 8.49
N LYS A 2 -10.86 -17.30 8.25
CA LYS A 2 -11.64 -16.49 7.30
C LYS A 2 -11.81 -15.06 7.82
N LEU A 3 -11.70 -14.06 6.94
CA LEU A 3 -12.01 -12.66 7.26
C LEU A 3 -13.47 -12.54 7.71
N LYS A 4 -13.72 -11.74 8.76
CA LYS A 4 -15.10 -11.42 9.16
C LYS A 4 -15.67 -10.35 8.24
N SER A 5 -16.99 -10.22 8.21
CA SER A 5 -17.70 -9.28 7.32
C SER A 5 -17.44 -7.80 7.63
N ASN A 6 -16.97 -7.49 8.84
CA ASN A 6 -16.57 -6.15 9.27
C ASN A 6 -15.06 -5.90 9.16
N GLU A 7 -14.33 -6.78 8.49
CA GLU A 7 -12.88 -6.70 8.36
C GLU A 7 -12.45 -6.48 6.91
N ILE A 8 -11.44 -5.64 6.73
CA ILE A 8 -10.79 -5.37 5.45
C ILE A 8 -9.33 -5.80 5.58
N GLU A 9 -8.81 -6.50 4.58
CA GLU A 9 -7.41 -6.92 4.55
C GLU A 9 -6.66 -6.26 3.39
N ILE A 10 -5.45 -5.82 3.66
CA ILE A 10 -4.51 -5.30 2.67
C ILE A 10 -3.21 -6.07 2.83
N ILE A 11 -2.75 -6.68 1.75
CA ILE A 11 -1.45 -7.33 1.70
C ILE A 11 -0.53 -6.56 0.75
N ARG A 12 0.70 -6.31 1.18
CA ARG A 12 1.74 -5.65 0.39
C ARG A 12 3.06 -6.38 0.53
N VAL A 13 3.85 -6.26 -0.53
CA VAL A 13 5.20 -6.82 -0.60
C VAL A 13 6.13 -5.67 -0.90
N TYR A 14 7.07 -5.41 0.01
CA TYR A 14 8.05 -4.36 -0.13
C TYR A 14 9.43 -4.97 -0.42
N ASP A 15 10.12 -4.46 -1.44
CA ASP A 15 11.51 -4.83 -1.78
C ASP A 15 12.50 -4.16 -0.81
N ALA A 16 12.31 -4.44 0.48
CA ALA A 16 13.05 -3.89 1.60
C ALA A 16 13.05 -4.88 2.78
N PRO A 17 14.12 -4.91 3.60
CA PRO A 17 14.19 -5.76 4.78
C PRO A 17 13.19 -5.31 5.85
N VAL A 18 12.71 -6.26 6.67
CA VAL A 18 11.66 -6.01 7.68
C VAL A 18 12.02 -4.91 8.65
N LYS A 19 13.30 -4.79 9.00
CA LYS A 19 13.83 -3.73 9.85
C LYS A 19 13.52 -2.33 9.30
N LEU A 20 13.75 -2.11 8.01
CA LEU A 20 13.51 -0.81 7.38
C LEU A 20 12.01 -0.52 7.27
N VAL A 21 11.20 -1.52 6.93
CA VAL A 21 9.74 -1.36 6.90
C VAL A 21 9.20 -1.02 8.28
N TRP A 22 9.67 -1.71 9.31
CA TRP A 22 9.32 -1.43 10.70
C TRP A 22 9.72 -0.01 11.12
N GLU A 23 10.95 0.41 10.84
CA GLU A 23 11.42 1.77 11.11
C GLU A 23 10.58 2.83 10.36
N ALA A 24 10.15 2.53 9.13
CA ALA A 24 9.28 3.43 8.36
C ALA A 24 7.90 3.64 9.01
N TRP A 25 7.39 2.64 9.73
CA TRP A 25 6.13 2.69 10.47
C TRP A 25 6.26 3.34 11.85
N THR A 26 7.42 3.18 12.50
CA THR A 26 7.55 3.46 13.94
C THR A 26 8.30 4.75 14.24
N ASP A 27 9.29 5.12 13.42
CA ASP A 27 9.98 6.40 13.53
C ASP A 27 9.12 7.54 12.98
N LEU A 28 8.90 8.56 13.81
CA LEU A 28 8.15 9.75 13.44
C LEU A 28 8.73 10.42 12.17
N LYS A 29 10.06 10.53 12.07
CA LYS A 29 10.73 11.19 10.94
C LYS A 29 10.48 10.48 9.62
N HIS A 30 10.15 9.19 9.68
CA HIS A 30 9.87 8.38 8.50
C HIS A 30 8.38 8.37 8.17
N VAL A 31 7.51 8.11 9.16
CA VAL A 31 6.07 7.98 8.93
C VAL A 31 5.48 9.25 8.32
N GLU A 32 5.96 10.43 8.70
CA GLU A 32 5.52 11.73 8.15
C GLU A 32 5.82 11.91 6.66
N LYS A 33 6.73 11.12 6.07
CA LYS A 33 7.10 11.24 4.65
C LYS A 33 6.11 10.53 3.72
N TRP A 34 5.45 9.50 4.20
CA TRP A 34 4.64 8.62 3.34
C TRP A 34 3.20 8.45 3.81
N TRP A 35 2.89 8.70 5.09
CA TRP A 35 1.55 8.46 5.63
C TRP A 35 0.49 9.36 4.99
N GLY A 36 -0.65 8.77 4.69
CA GLY A 36 -1.79 9.40 4.03
C GLY A 36 -1.82 9.18 2.50
N PRO A 37 -3.01 9.31 1.87
CA PRO A 37 -3.15 9.20 0.42
C PRO A 37 -2.30 10.23 -0.33
N ARG A 38 -2.12 10.04 -1.65
CA ARG A 38 -1.47 11.07 -2.49
C ARG A 38 -2.21 12.41 -2.41
N GLY A 39 -1.46 13.50 -2.37
CA GLY A 39 -1.99 14.86 -2.20
C GLY A 39 -2.14 15.29 -0.74
N PHE A 40 -2.12 14.35 0.22
CA PHE A 40 -2.16 14.70 1.64
C PHE A 40 -0.77 15.01 2.20
N THR A 41 -0.74 16.00 3.09
CA THR A 41 0.40 16.28 3.99
C THR A 41 0.00 15.99 5.44
N LEU A 42 0.99 16.01 6.34
CA LEU A 42 0.83 15.59 7.72
C LEU A 42 1.52 16.56 8.66
N THR A 43 0.84 16.91 9.75
CA THR A 43 1.42 17.62 10.89
C THR A 43 1.25 16.78 12.15
N THR A 44 2.35 16.38 12.80
CA THR A 44 2.28 15.68 14.09
C THR A 44 2.33 16.64 15.27
N LYS A 45 1.35 16.56 16.17
CA LYS A 45 1.35 17.27 17.45
C LYS A 45 2.21 16.54 18.49
N SER A 46 2.06 15.21 18.59
CA SER A 46 2.87 14.37 19.49
C SER A 46 2.79 12.91 19.07
N LYS A 47 3.84 12.13 19.36
CA LYS A 47 3.87 10.68 19.13
C LYS A 47 4.55 9.98 20.30
N ASP A 48 3.76 9.34 21.14
CA ASP A 48 4.22 8.38 22.15
C ASP A 48 4.07 6.97 21.60
N PHE A 49 5.20 6.34 21.28
CA PHE A 49 5.24 5.00 20.69
C PHE A 49 5.54 3.95 21.76
N SER A 50 4.52 3.67 22.57
CA SER A 50 4.51 2.66 23.62
C SER A 50 3.12 2.03 23.72
N PRO A 51 2.95 0.84 24.31
CA PRO A 51 1.61 0.31 24.60
C PRO A 51 0.81 1.28 25.49
N GLY A 52 -0.38 1.68 25.04
CA GLY A 52 -1.19 2.74 25.64
C GLY A 52 -0.87 4.16 25.14
N GLY A 53 0.29 4.35 24.50
CA GLY A 53 0.73 5.61 23.91
C GLY A 53 -0.11 6.04 22.72
N LYS A 54 -0.04 7.34 22.39
CA LYS A 54 -0.85 7.96 21.33
C LYS A 54 0.00 8.69 20.30
N TRP A 55 -0.40 8.59 19.05
CA TRP A 55 0.02 9.48 17.98
C TRP A 55 -1.11 10.45 17.65
N ILE A 56 -0.89 11.73 17.89
CA ILE A 56 -1.84 12.81 17.65
C ILE A 56 -1.32 13.63 16.48
N TYR A 57 -2.08 13.67 15.38
CA TYR A 57 -1.66 14.32 14.14
C TYR A 57 -2.86 14.82 13.35
N THR A 58 -2.61 15.75 12.44
CA THR A 58 -3.59 16.24 11.48
C THR A 58 -3.13 15.87 10.08
N MET A 59 -4.04 15.27 9.31
CA MET A 59 -3.87 15.09 7.88
C MET A 59 -4.50 16.28 7.16
N HIS A 60 -3.77 16.89 6.24
CA HIS A 60 -4.26 18.02 5.43
C HIS A 60 -4.60 17.52 4.03
N GLY A 61 -5.86 17.65 3.64
CA GLY A 61 -6.35 17.28 2.32
C GLY A 61 -5.86 18.27 1.24
N PRO A 62 -5.77 17.83 -0.03
CA PRO A 62 -5.40 18.70 -1.13
C PRO A 62 -6.43 19.80 -1.43
N ASP A 63 -7.64 19.65 -0.91
CA ASP A 63 -8.73 20.64 -0.94
C ASP A 63 -8.62 21.68 0.19
N GLY A 64 -7.63 21.56 1.08
CA GLY A 64 -7.44 22.41 2.26
C GLY A 64 -8.23 21.96 3.49
N THR A 65 -8.95 20.83 3.43
CA THR A 65 -9.68 20.30 4.58
C THR A 65 -8.72 19.62 5.57
N ASP A 66 -8.84 19.95 6.85
CA ASP A 66 -8.06 19.34 7.91
C ASP A 66 -8.79 18.16 8.57
N TYR A 67 -8.07 17.07 8.78
CA TYR A 67 -8.55 15.85 9.40
C TYR A 67 -7.72 15.55 10.65
N PRO A 68 -8.15 16.02 11.84
CA PRO A 68 -7.52 15.65 13.11
C PRO A 68 -7.71 14.16 13.39
N ASN A 69 -6.63 13.52 13.81
CA ASN A 69 -6.57 12.09 14.07
C ASN A 69 -5.77 11.77 15.35
N ILE A 70 -6.25 10.76 16.05
CA ILE A 70 -5.58 10.11 17.18
C ILE A 70 -5.48 8.62 16.85
N ALA A 71 -4.26 8.11 16.84
CA ALA A 71 -4.00 6.68 16.86
C ALA A 71 -3.54 6.26 18.26
N THR A 72 -4.15 5.22 18.84
CA THR A 72 -3.78 4.70 20.17
C THR A 72 -3.17 3.33 20.03
N TYR A 73 -1.91 3.15 20.43
CA TYR A 73 -1.19 1.89 20.34
C TYR A 73 -1.59 0.95 21.47
N HIS A 74 -1.82 -0.32 21.15
CA HIS A 74 -2.20 -1.36 22.12
C HIS A 74 -1.13 -2.42 22.27
N GLU A 75 -0.57 -2.86 21.15
CA GLU A 75 0.45 -3.90 21.12
C GLU A 75 1.55 -3.52 20.14
N ILE A 76 2.80 -3.66 20.58
CA ILE A 76 4.00 -3.39 19.78
C ILE A 76 4.93 -4.58 19.96
N ILE A 77 5.01 -5.44 18.94
CA ILE A 77 6.01 -6.51 18.88
C ILE A 77 7.02 -6.13 17.81
N PRO A 78 8.25 -5.72 18.19
CA PRO A 78 9.29 -5.28 17.26
C PRO A 78 9.44 -6.22 16.07
N TYR A 79 9.44 -5.64 14.86
CA TYR A 79 9.62 -6.33 13.58
C TYR A 79 8.55 -7.36 13.21
N GLU A 80 7.51 -7.54 14.02
CA GLU A 80 6.46 -8.54 13.78
C GLU A 80 5.07 -7.94 13.69
N LYS A 81 4.67 -7.09 14.65
CA LYS A 81 3.25 -6.74 14.81
C LYS A 81 3.00 -5.39 15.47
N LEU A 82 2.00 -4.68 14.96
CA LEU A 82 1.41 -3.49 15.57
C LEU A 82 -0.10 -3.68 15.69
N VAL A 83 -0.66 -3.36 16.86
CA VAL A 83 -2.11 -3.26 17.08
C VAL A 83 -2.42 -1.87 17.59
N TYR A 84 -3.30 -1.15 16.91
CA TYR A 84 -3.67 0.21 17.28
C TYR A 84 -5.08 0.58 16.84
N ASP A 85 -5.68 1.54 17.53
CA ASP A 85 -6.92 2.19 17.12
C ASP A 85 -6.63 3.41 16.26
N HIS A 86 -7.55 3.76 15.35
CA HIS A 86 -7.33 4.82 14.37
C HIS A 86 -8.60 5.63 14.09
N GLY A 87 -8.43 6.86 13.60
CA GLY A 87 -9.51 7.72 13.11
C GLY A 87 -10.27 8.50 14.18
N GLY A 88 -9.92 8.36 15.46
CA GLY A 88 -10.51 9.17 16.53
C GLY A 88 -9.95 10.59 16.57
N ASN A 89 -10.54 11.47 17.35
CA ASN A 89 -9.99 12.77 17.72
C ASN A 89 -10.47 13.14 19.15
N GLU A 90 -10.35 14.41 19.55
CA GLU A 90 -10.76 14.85 20.90
C GLU A 90 -12.28 14.72 21.13
N ASP A 91 -13.09 14.86 20.08
CA ASP A 91 -14.56 14.85 20.14
C ASP A 91 -15.21 13.58 19.59
N ARG A 92 -14.43 12.76 18.86
CA ARG A 92 -14.90 11.56 18.15
C ARG A 92 -14.12 10.34 18.63
N PRO A 93 -14.79 9.24 19.00
CA PRO A 93 -14.11 7.99 19.30
C PRO A 93 -13.35 7.47 18.07
N LYS A 94 -12.51 6.45 18.29
CA LYS A 94 -11.88 5.71 17.18
C LYS A 94 -12.92 5.29 16.14
N LEU A 95 -12.51 5.26 14.87
CA LEU A 95 -13.35 4.75 13.80
C LEU A 95 -13.17 3.24 13.62
N PHE A 96 -11.95 2.73 13.82
CA PHE A 96 -11.63 1.32 13.63
C PHE A 96 -10.35 0.92 14.36
N SER A 97 -10.14 -0.39 14.48
CA SER A 97 -8.89 -0.98 14.98
C SER A 97 -8.09 -1.56 13.82
N VAL A 98 -6.77 -1.52 13.92
CA VAL A 98 -5.84 -1.99 12.91
C VAL A 98 -4.87 -2.99 13.54
N ILE A 99 -4.66 -4.11 12.85
CA ILE A 99 -3.60 -5.06 13.12
C ILE A 99 -2.70 -5.08 11.89
N VAL A 100 -1.44 -4.71 12.05
CA VAL A 100 -0.42 -4.83 10.99
C VAL A 100 0.58 -5.88 11.42
N SER A 101 0.86 -6.84 10.54
CA SER A 101 1.95 -7.79 10.72
C SER A 101 2.98 -7.68 9.60
N PHE A 102 4.22 -8.00 9.95
CA PHE A 102 5.36 -7.99 9.06
C PHE A 102 6.02 -9.36 9.08
N LYS A 103 6.33 -9.90 7.89
CA LYS A 103 7.05 -11.15 7.72
C LYS A 103 8.14 -10.96 6.70
N GLU A 104 9.35 -11.36 7.06
CA GLU A 104 10.46 -11.41 6.11
C GLU A 104 10.30 -12.60 5.16
N ASP A 105 10.53 -12.36 3.88
CA ASP A 105 10.55 -13.37 2.82
C ASP A 105 11.65 -13.02 1.82
N ARG A 106 12.78 -13.75 1.86
CA ARG A 106 13.90 -13.64 0.90
C ARG A 106 14.41 -12.20 0.71
N GLY A 107 14.62 -11.47 1.80
CA GLY A 107 15.09 -10.07 1.78
C GLY A 107 14.02 -9.03 1.45
N LYS A 108 12.78 -9.47 1.23
CA LYS A 108 11.58 -8.63 1.09
C LYS A 108 10.74 -8.72 2.35
N THR A 109 9.78 -7.82 2.48
CA THR A 109 8.82 -7.82 3.58
C THR A 109 7.41 -7.99 3.07
N VAL A 110 6.71 -9.02 3.54
CA VAL A 110 5.27 -9.17 3.38
C VAL A 110 4.60 -8.47 4.56
N MET A 111 3.88 -7.39 4.26
CA MET A 111 3.05 -6.68 5.22
C MET A 111 1.60 -7.13 5.03
N CYS A 112 0.95 -7.57 6.10
CA CYS A 112 -0.48 -7.82 6.13
C CYS A 112 -1.13 -6.85 7.11
N MET A 113 -2.10 -6.08 6.65
CA MET A 113 -2.86 -5.15 7.46
C MET A 113 -4.32 -5.58 7.47
N ARG A 114 -4.90 -5.70 8.66
CA ARG A 114 -6.31 -5.94 8.88
C ARG A 114 -6.93 -4.74 9.59
N THR A 115 -7.93 -4.16 8.95
CA THR A 115 -8.78 -3.11 9.54
C THR A 115 -10.07 -3.75 10.01
N ILE A 116 -10.41 -3.55 11.29
CA ILE A 116 -11.60 -4.09 11.93
C ILE A 116 -12.52 -2.92 12.23
N LEU A 117 -13.66 -2.86 11.54
CA LEU A 117 -14.66 -1.81 11.68
C LEU A 117 -15.75 -2.25 12.67
N PRO A 118 -16.52 -1.31 13.28
CA PRO A 118 -17.56 -1.68 14.24
C PRO A 118 -18.64 -2.56 13.60
N THR A 119 -19.01 -2.30 12.34
CA THR A 119 -20.04 -3.06 11.61
C THR A 119 -19.62 -3.48 10.20
N ALA A 120 -20.34 -4.45 9.64
CA ALA A 120 -20.14 -4.89 8.26
C ALA A 120 -20.53 -3.83 7.22
N GLU A 121 -21.52 -2.97 7.54
CA GLU A 121 -21.92 -1.90 6.63
C GLU A 121 -20.85 -0.81 6.56
N GLU A 122 -20.26 -0.41 7.69
CA GLU A 122 -19.14 0.53 7.69
C GLU A 122 -17.94 -0.03 6.93
N ALA A 123 -17.64 -1.33 7.05
CA ALA A 123 -16.60 -1.99 6.25
C ALA A 123 -16.90 -1.87 4.75
N LYS A 124 -18.15 -2.08 4.34
CA LYS A 124 -18.58 -1.94 2.95
C LYS A 124 -18.44 -0.50 2.44
N THR A 125 -18.88 0.49 3.21
CA THR A 125 -18.73 1.92 2.88
C THR A 125 -17.25 2.30 2.77
N MET A 126 -16.41 1.87 3.72
CA MET A 126 -14.97 2.10 3.69
C MET A 126 -14.32 1.48 2.43
N MET A 127 -14.70 0.24 2.08
CA MET A 127 -14.20 -0.38 0.84
C MET A 127 -14.61 0.39 -0.42
N GLN A 128 -15.83 0.91 -0.48
CA GLN A 128 -16.28 1.74 -1.61
C GLN A 128 -15.45 3.02 -1.71
N PHE A 129 -15.21 3.70 -0.58
CA PHE A 129 -14.36 4.88 -0.54
C PHE A 129 -12.92 4.58 -0.95
N ILE A 130 -12.33 3.50 -0.42
CA ILE A 130 -10.99 3.04 -0.82
C ILE A 130 -10.95 2.79 -2.33
N ARG A 131 -11.96 2.16 -2.93
CA ARG A 131 -11.98 1.93 -4.37
C ARG A 131 -12.07 3.23 -5.18
N GLN A 132 -12.94 4.15 -4.78
CA GLN A 132 -13.12 5.44 -5.47
C GLN A 132 -11.89 6.34 -5.37
N ALA A 133 -11.20 6.32 -4.23
CA ALA A 133 -10.03 7.15 -3.97
C ALA A 133 -8.71 6.55 -4.49
N ASN A 134 -8.74 5.50 -5.33
CA ASN A 134 -7.55 4.71 -5.72
C ASN A 134 -6.71 4.30 -4.49
N GLY A 135 -7.41 3.85 -3.43
CA GLY A 135 -7.03 3.77 -2.02
C GLY A 135 -5.93 2.78 -1.66
N THR A 136 -5.10 2.38 -2.62
CA THR A 136 -3.79 1.79 -2.35
C THR A 136 -2.69 2.83 -2.24
N SER A 137 -2.98 4.10 -2.56
CA SER A 137 -1.98 5.14 -2.76
C SER A 137 -1.12 5.41 -1.52
N THR A 138 -1.66 5.34 -0.31
CA THR A 138 -0.89 5.42 0.94
C THR A 138 0.19 4.34 1.01
N TRP A 139 -0.16 3.11 0.64
CA TRP A 139 0.74 1.95 0.70
C TRP A 139 1.74 1.95 -0.44
N ASP A 140 1.37 2.52 -1.58
CA ASP A 140 2.27 2.77 -2.70
C ASP A 140 3.32 3.84 -2.30
N ARG A 141 2.92 4.91 -1.60
CA ARG A 141 3.85 5.93 -1.04
C ARG A 141 4.86 5.32 -0.06
N LEU A 142 4.45 4.36 0.78
CA LEU A 142 5.40 3.60 1.61
C LEU A 142 6.43 2.86 0.74
N GLY A 143 5.97 2.18 -0.32
CA GLY A 143 6.87 1.48 -1.24
C GLY A 143 7.88 2.41 -1.90
N GLU A 144 7.44 3.60 -2.33
CA GLU A 144 8.30 4.64 -2.91
C GLU A 144 9.34 5.14 -1.90
N PHE A 145 8.91 5.46 -0.68
CA PHE A 145 9.80 5.89 0.40
C PHE A 145 10.89 4.86 0.71
N LEU A 146 10.52 3.57 0.77
CA LEU A 146 11.48 2.48 1.02
C LEU A 146 12.49 2.32 -0.12
N ILE A 147 12.04 2.46 -1.37
CA ILE A 147 12.94 2.40 -2.53
C ILE A 147 13.86 3.62 -2.56
N GLU A 148 13.36 4.82 -2.26
CA GLU A 148 14.18 6.03 -2.18
C GLU A 148 15.27 5.88 -1.11
N LYS A 149 14.93 5.35 0.07
CA LYS A 149 15.89 5.10 1.15
C LYS A 149 16.96 4.07 0.81
N THR A 150 16.65 3.08 -0.02
CA THR A 150 17.58 1.97 -0.35
C THR A 150 18.37 2.19 -1.64
N GLN A 151 17.78 2.89 -2.62
CA GLN A 151 18.33 3.04 -3.97
C GLN A 151 18.66 4.49 -4.34
N ASN A 152 18.38 5.45 -3.44
CA ASN A 152 18.59 6.89 -3.65
C ASN A 152 18.05 7.38 -5.01
N ARG A 153 16.85 6.91 -5.37
CA ARG A 153 16.20 7.19 -6.64
C ARG A 153 14.71 7.42 -6.44
N ALA A 154 14.21 8.50 -7.02
CA ALA A 154 12.78 8.75 -7.11
C ALA A 154 12.12 7.69 -8.01
N VAL A 155 11.09 7.04 -7.49
CA VAL A 155 10.30 6.04 -8.21
C VAL A 155 8.82 6.30 -8.00
N PHE A 156 8.02 5.84 -8.96
CA PHE A 156 6.58 5.76 -8.82
C PHE A 156 6.18 4.30 -8.69
N CYS A 157 5.44 3.95 -7.64
CA CYS A 157 5.01 2.59 -7.36
C CYS A 157 3.50 2.44 -7.56
N ILE A 158 3.12 1.33 -8.20
CA ILE A 158 1.74 0.83 -8.21
C ILE A 158 1.80 -0.64 -7.81
N SER A 159 1.18 -1.00 -6.69
CA SER A 159 1.01 -2.39 -6.30
C SER A 159 -0.41 -2.88 -6.60
N ARG A 160 -0.54 -4.09 -7.14
CA ARG A 160 -1.82 -4.76 -7.38
C ARG A 160 -1.79 -6.19 -6.84
N LEU A 161 -2.92 -6.62 -6.30
CA LEU A 161 -3.16 -7.99 -5.89
C LEU A 161 -4.05 -8.63 -6.95
N PHE A 162 -3.76 -9.89 -7.31
CA PHE A 162 -4.56 -10.65 -8.26
C PHE A 162 -5.00 -11.95 -7.59
N THR A 163 -6.28 -12.29 -7.71
CA THR A 163 -6.85 -13.58 -7.29
C THR A 163 -6.67 -14.69 -8.33
N ALA A 164 -5.89 -14.43 -9.38
CA ALA A 164 -5.54 -15.40 -10.41
C ALA A 164 -4.29 -16.18 -10.05
N ASP A 165 -4.12 -17.37 -10.64
CA ASP A 165 -2.88 -18.12 -10.50
C ASP A 165 -1.69 -17.36 -11.11
N LYS A 166 -0.50 -17.63 -10.57
CA LYS A 166 0.74 -16.96 -10.99
C LYS A 166 0.96 -17.04 -12.50
N ASN A 167 0.68 -18.18 -13.12
CA ASN A 167 0.98 -18.37 -14.55
C ASN A 167 0.06 -17.52 -15.41
N ARG A 168 -1.23 -17.40 -15.07
CA ARG A 168 -2.15 -16.46 -15.75
C ARG A 168 -1.73 -15.01 -15.60
N VAL A 169 -1.28 -14.60 -14.41
CA VAL A 169 -0.79 -13.22 -14.22
C VAL A 169 0.46 -12.99 -15.05
N VAL A 170 1.44 -13.89 -15.00
CA VAL A 170 2.65 -13.80 -15.86
C VAL A 170 2.27 -13.70 -17.33
N GLU A 171 1.39 -14.58 -17.80
CA GLU A 171 0.93 -14.59 -19.19
C GLU A 171 0.27 -13.26 -19.59
N ALA A 172 -0.56 -12.68 -18.72
CA ALA A 172 -1.24 -11.41 -18.98
C ALA A 172 -0.27 -10.22 -19.12
N PHE A 173 0.92 -10.29 -18.53
CA PHE A 173 1.97 -9.25 -18.64
C PHE A 173 3.01 -9.56 -19.73
N SER A 174 3.31 -10.82 -19.99
CA SER A 174 4.34 -11.24 -20.94
C SER A 174 3.82 -11.32 -22.38
N ASN A 175 2.55 -11.68 -22.59
CA ASN A 175 1.95 -11.71 -23.92
C ASN A 175 1.55 -10.30 -24.35
N THR A 176 2.08 -9.84 -25.49
CA THR A 176 1.87 -8.46 -25.99
C THR A 176 0.40 -8.14 -26.25
N GLU A 177 -0.31 -8.99 -26.99
CA GLU A 177 -1.72 -8.76 -27.35
C GLU A 177 -2.61 -8.71 -26.11
N LYS A 178 -2.45 -9.69 -25.20
CA LYS A 178 -3.18 -9.70 -23.92
C LYS A 178 -2.85 -8.45 -23.10
N ARG A 179 -1.57 -8.11 -22.92
CA ARG A 179 -1.16 -6.92 -22.15
C ARG A 179 -1.77 -5.65 -22.71
N GLU A 180 -1.68 -5.44 -24.02
CA GLU A 180 -2.16 -4.20 -24.65
C GLU A 180 -3.67 -4.03 -24.49
N SER A 181 -4.45 -5.12 -24.57
CA SER A 181 -5.91 -5.08 -24.43
C SER A 181 -6.43 -4.49 -23.11
N TRP A 182 -5.66 -4.57 -22.02
CA TRP A 182 -6.11 -4.10 -20.70
C TRP A 182 -5.19 -3.04 -20.07
N LEU A 183 -3.89 -3.05 -20.39
CA LEU A 183 -2.93 -2.09 -19.84
C LEU A 183 -3.02 -0.74 -20.56
N LEU A 184 -3.32 -0.75 -21.86
CA LEU A 184 -3.36 0.42 -22.72
C LEU A 184 -4.69 0.48 -23.48
N PRO A 185 -5.79 0.93 -22.85
CA PRO A 185 -7.05 1.14 -23.56
C PRO A 185 -6.80 2.04 -24.78
N GLU A 186 -7.46 1.78 -25.92
CA GLU A 186 -7.23 2.50 -27.19
C GLU A 186 -7.31 4.03 -27.04
N GLU A 187 -8.16 4.51 -26.13
CA GLU A 187 -8.36 5.94 -25.84
C GLU A 187 -7.20 6.61 -25.07
N SER A 188 -6.31 5.82 -24.46
CA SER A 188 -5.20 6.31 -23.63
C SER A 188 -4.09 7.01 -24.40
N GLY A 189 -3.99 6.76 -25.72
CA GLY A 189 -2.91 7.29 -26.57
C GLY A 189 -1.51 6.86 -26.13
N LEU A 190 -1.42 5.74 -25.42
CA LEU A 190 -0.19 5.08 -25.00
C LEU A 190 0.15 3.93 -25.97
N SER A 191 1.44 3.74 -26.25
CA SER A 191 1.94 2.53 -26.89
C SER A 191 3.18 1.99 -26.19
N VAL A 192 3.30 0.66 -26.09
CA VAL A 192 4.54 0.02 -25.62
C VAL A 192 5.53 0.04 -26.79
N LEU A 193 6.69 0.64 -26.60
CA LEU A 193 7.78 0.66 -27.58
C LEU A 193 8.70 -0.56 -27.45
N ASP A 194 8.89 -1.04 -26.23
CA ASP A 194 9.76 -2.17 -25.91
C ASP A 194 9.35 -2.81 -24.57
N CYS A 195 9.54 -4.12 -24.45
CA CYS A 195 9.28 -4.88 -23.24
C CYS A 195 10.32 -5.99 -23.09
N ASP A 196 11.25 -5.82 -22.16
CA ASP A 196 12.16 -6.89 -21.73
C ASP A 196 11.59 -7.56 -20.47
N PHE A 197 10.88 -8.67 -20.67
CA PHE A 197 10.40 -9.51 -19.57
C PHE A 197 11.50 -10.50 -19.19
N GLN A 198 12.27 -10.17 -18.15
CA GLN A 198 13.32 -11.04 -17.67
C GLN A 198 12.73 -12.19 -16.86
N LYS A 199 13.34 -13.39 -16.94
CA LYS A 199 12.91 -14.60 -16.20
C LYS A 199 12.79 -14.41 -14.67
N SER A 200 13.34 -13.33 -14.13
CA SER A 200 13.41 -12.99 -12.70
C SER A 200 12.33 -12.01 -12.24
N ASP A 201 11.04 -12.31 -12.46
CA ASP A 201 9.90 -11.58 -11.85
C ASP A 201 9.94 -10.03 -12.04
N ARG A 202 10.61 -9.56 -13.09
CA ARG A 202 10.84 -8.14 -13.39
C ARG A 202 10.69 -7.91 -14.88
N ALA A 203 9.98 -6.84 -15.24
CA ALA A 203 9.80 -6.44 -16.62
C ALA A 203 10.15 -4.96 -16.79
N LEU A 204 10.94 -4.65 -17.82
CA LEU A 204 11.21 -3.26 -18.18
C LEU A 204 10.37 -2.90 -19.38
N TRP A 205 9.52 -1.88 -19.24
CA TRP A 205 8.72 -1.35 -20.33
C TRP A 205 9.24 0.02 -20.76
N THR A 206 9.29 0.25 -22.07
CA THR A 206 9.36 1.60 -22.60
C THR A 206 8.00 1.93 -23.17
N VAL A 207 7.38 3.03 -22.73
CA VAL A 207 6.06 3.47 -23.20
C VAL A 207 6.15 4.87 -23.80
N LYS A 208 5.36 5.11 -24.84
CA LYS A 208 5.18 6.41 -25.46
C LYS A 208 3.77 6.89 -25.19
N LEU A 209 3.62 8.08 -24.62
CA LEU A 209 2.33 8.71 -24.36
C LEU A 209 2.24 9.97 -25.22
N LYS A 210 1.24 10.08 -26.11
CA LYS A 210 0.97 11.23 -27.02
C LYS A 210 2.10 12.28 -27.14
N GLY A 211 3.18 11.92 -27.85
CA GLY A 211 4.30 12.83 -28.15
C GLY A 211 5.47 12.85 -27.16
N MET A 212 5.31 12.27 -25.96
CA MET A 212 6.36 12.11 -24.94
C MET A 212 6.84 10.65 -24.89
N LYS A 213 8.16 10.45 -24.81
CA LYS A 213 8.76 9.13 -24.53
C LYS A 213 9.20 9.09 -23.07
N PHE A 214 8.78 8.08 -22.31
CA PHE A 214 9.33 7.82 -20.98
C PHE A 214 9.63 6.32 -20.80
N LYS A 215 10.62 6.04 -19.96
CA LYS A 215 10.98 4.66 -19.58
C LYS A 215 10.35 4.36 -18.22
N ALA A 216 9.57 3.29 -18.15
CA ALA A 216 8.92 2.84 -16.92
C ALA A 216 9.41 1.44 -16.57
N ARG A 217 10.08 1.30 -15.44
CA ARG A 217 10.44 -0.02 -14.91
C ARG A 217 9.37 -0.44 -13.93
N ALA A 218 8.75 -1.60 -14.14
CA ALA A 218 7.89 -2.18 -13.11
C ALA A 218 8.36 -3.61 -12.77
N SER A 219 8.39 -3.88 -11.47
CA SER A 219 8.79 -5.20 -10.98
C SER A 219 7.52 -5.92 -10.57
N ILE A 220 7.34 -7.17 -10.99
CA ILE A 220 6.15 -7.96 -10.64
C ILE A 220 6.57 -8.96 -9.58
N HIS A 221 6.36 -8.61 -8.33
CA HIS A 221 6.69 -9.51 -7.24
C HIS A 221 5.52 -10.45 -6.95
N PHE A 222 5.76 -11.75 -7.17
CA PHE A 222 4.82 -12.79 -6.78
C PHE A 222 5.17 -13.28 -5.38
N VAL A 223 4.22 -13.21 -4.46
CA VAL A 223 4.31 -13.89 -3.17
C VAL A 223 3.31 -15.03 -3.18
N ALA A 224 3.81 -16.24 -2.92
CA ALA A 224 2.95 -17.39 -2.70
C ALA A 224 2.21 -17.17 -1.38
N MET A 225 0.89 -17.03 -1.46
CA MET A 225 0.04 -16.97 -0.28
C MET A 225 -0.70 -18.28 -0.17
N ASP A 226 -0.34 -19.10 0.81
CA ASP A 226 -1.10 -20.31 1.12
C ASP A 226 -2.52 -19.88 1.54
N SER A 227 -3.50 -20.25 0.72
CA SER A 227 -4.95 -20.02 0.89
C SER A 227 -5.43 -18.55 0.88
N MET A 228 -5.60 -17.98 -0.31
CA MET A 228 -6.53 -16.87 -0.54
C MET A 228 -7.77 -17.36 -1.29
N GLU A 229 -8.66 -18.06 -0.59
CA GLU A 229 -10.05 -18.12 -1.05
C GLU A 229 -10.63 -16.70 -0.93
N THR A 230 -10.89 -16.11 -2.10
CA THR A 230 -11.75 -14.95 -2.35
C THR A 230 -11.40 -13.69 -1.55
N ARG A 231 -10.56 -12.82 -2.12
CA ARG A 231 -10.23 -11.51 -1.54
C ARG A 231 -10.17 -10.48 -2.66
N ILE A 232 -10.82 -9.35 -2.45
CA ILE A 232 -11.13 -8.30 -3.44
C ILE A 232 -9.86 -7.61 -3.92
#